data_AF-A0A7C3SHN1-F1
#
_entry.id   AF-A0A7C3SHN1-F1
#
_cell.length_a   1.000
_cell.length_b   1.000
_cell.length_c   1.000
_cell.angle_alpha   90.00
_cell.angle_beta   90.00
_cell.angle_gamma   90.00
#
_symmetry.space_group_name_H-M   'P 1'
#
loop_
_entity.id
_entity.type
_entity.pdbx_description
1 polymer ?
#
loop_
_entity_poly.entity_id
_entity_poly.type
_entity_poly.pdbx_seq_one_letter_code
_entity_poly.pdbx_strand_id
1 'polypeptide(L)'
;MRWASMRGGGKWGRWIGYVVGLSMMGLGMSGLVGLVGTTAWAAQPALPPAHVFQQDGKWHLENSFLKVSVDPKTGAWQVLDKRIGHVWPSAPEWKSSEDRLRKISADETEGALRCEMPLFWKDNRWHWAGATLRLPADQAELTVEVDMPDRTTAMENGRFWEPLLCTAQEGVIAVADYCNGHLYPIRQEHFPRRWFSMSRLDMPWVGLCDLKTGRGYMILFETSDDGQVEMKKYVHQGISVWAPQVWWHPSMGQFGYPRKIRFCFMEQGGYVALAKRYRAYAASQGLIVPFSEKLKANPALRRLFGAPDVWGGGGVQFAQEAHQAGVRRMLLQGRFSPDQMRKINDLGYLTSEYDNYTDILPVDSQDKIDRSHDLIPQSVVLQSNGERMKAWLTFDKKTQFMKRCPALWLRTAQKDIPKILAEYPFLGRFIDVTTAEDLYECYDPAHRLTRTQKRQCGQELLAYVRSLKLVVGGEHGIWWAVPHVDYFEGMMSGGYYSWPAGHLIPPKSKDETFTSPHGHKIGGWEGYETWGIGHRCRAPLWELVFHDCVVTTWYWGDANDFLLQAAPEVTP
;
A
#
# COMPACT_ATOMS: atom_id res chain seq x y z
N MET A 1 62.64 -12.15 12.25
CA MET A 1 63.70 -11.50 11.46
C MET A 1 63.60 -9.99 11.68
N ARG A 2 64.69 -9.36 12.14
CA ARG A 2 64.88 -7.90 12.35
C ARG A 2 65.05 -7.21 10.97
N TRP A 3 64.66 -5.95 10.76
CA TRP A 3 65.40 -4.71 11.09
C TRP A 3 64.44 -3.49 10.97
N ALA A 4 64.29 -2.65 12.01
CA ALA A 4 64.91 -1.31 12.24
C ALA A 4 64.23 -0.16 11.44
N SER A 5 63.37 0.71 11.99
CA SER A 5 63.51 1.82 12.97
C SER A 5 64.04 3.15 12.42
N MET A 6 63.26 4.23 12.54
CA MET A 6 63.73 5.57 12.97
C MET A 6 62.63 6.30 13.76
N ARG A 7 63.07 6.96 14.84
CA ARG A 7 62.29 7.77 15.79
C ARG A 7 62.56 9.26 15.55
N GLY A 8 61.60 10.08 16.00
CA GLY A 8 61.78 11.43 16.56
C GLY A 8 60.39 12.05 16.74
N GLY A 9 59.93 12.55 17.88
CA GLY A 9 60.56 12.82 19.17
C GLY A 9 60.16 14.21 19.66
N GLY A 10 59.13 14.28 20.52
CA GLY A 10 58.90 15.38 21.47
C GLY A 10 57.43 15.80 21.62
N LYS A 11 56.92 16.26 22.77
CA LYS A 11 57.36 16.22 24.18
C LYS A 11 56.24 16.90 25.01
N TRP A 12 55.88 16.34 26.18
CA TRP A 12 55.15 16.93 27.34
C TRP A 12 53.64 17.26 27.22
N GLY A 13 52.76 17.00 28.21
CA GLY A 13 52.92 16.40 29.53
C GLY A 13 51.63 16.43 30.39
N ARG A 14 51.61 15.56 31.45
CA ARG A 14 50.73 15.47 32.64
C ARG A 14 49.24 15.19 32.41
N TRP A 15 48.61 14.07 32.81
CA TRP A 15 48.67 13.15 33.98
C TRP A 15 48.51 13.80 35.36
N ILE A 16 47.41 13.40 36.03
CA ILE A 16 47.16 13.03 37.46
C ILE A 16 45.60 13.08 37.56
N GLY A 17 44.82 12.05 37.87
CA GLY A 17 45.03 10.86 38.69
C GLY A 17 44.53 11.13 40.12
N TYR A 18 43.38 10.60 40.52
CA TYR A 18 43.24 9.65 41.64
C TYR A 18 41.78 9.36 42.03
N VAL A 19 41.61 8.08 42.37
CA VAL A 19 40.47 7.36 42.93
C VAL A 19 40.21 7.77 44.38
N VAL A 20 38.95 7.70 44.86
CA VAL A 20 38.48 6.99 46.09
C VAL A 20 36.95 7.15 46.18
N GLY A 21 36.23 6.04 46.41
CA GLY A 21 34.82 6.08 46.80
C GLY A 21 34.64 5.97 48.31
N LEU A 22 33.50 6.44 48.84
CA LEU A 22 32.71 5.77 49.89
C LEU A 22 31.40 6.55 50.17
N SER A 23 30.32 5.78 50.24
CA SER A 23 29.09 5.80 51.05
C SER A 23 28.57 7.03 51.85
N MET A 24 27.22 7.07 51.86
CA MET A 24 26.28 7.42 52.96
C MET A 24 25.71 8.85 53.13
N MET A 25 24.37 8.85 53.14
CA MET A 25 23.41 9.62 53.95
C MET A 25 23.34 11.16 53.85
N GLY A 26 22.18 11.62 53.36
CA GLY A 26 21.22 12.34 54.20
C GLY A 26 21.32 13.87 54.32
N LEU A 27 20.14 14.47 54.21
CA LEU A 27 19.72 15.83 54.60
C LEU A 27 19.94 16.94 53.58
N GLY A 28 18.87 17.70 53.38
CA GLY A 28 18.71 18.64 52.30
C GLY A 28 19.05 20.06 52.70
N MET A 29 19.08 20.93 51.69
CA MET A 29 18.74 22.33 51.87
C MET A 29 18.48 22.98 50.51
N SER A 30 17.49 23.84 50.54
CA SER A 30 16.88 24.60 49.48
C SER A 30 17.84 25.61 48.84
N GLY A 31 17.65 25.86 47.55
CA GLY A 31 17.93 27.15 46.93
C GLY A 31 19.28 27.30 46.22
N LEU A 32 19.27 27.22 44.89
CA LEU A 32 19.75 28.27 44.00
C LEU A 32 19.32 27.94 42.56
N VAL A 33 18.31 28.67 42.08
CA VAL A 33 17.86 28.64 40.69
C VAL A 33 18.92 29.35 39.85
N GLY A 34 19.68 28.59 39.07
CA GLY A 34 20.51 29.13 38.01
C GLY A 34 19.65 29.45 36.79
N LEU A 35 19.48 30.75 36.49
CA LEU A 35 18.96 31.21 35.21
C LEU A 35 19.90 30.73 34.09
N VAL A 36 19.48 29.70 33.36
CA VAL A 36 19.98 29.44 32.01
C VAL A 36 19.01 30.15 31.07
N GLY A 37 19.51 31.20 30.42
CA GLY A 37 18.74 32.02 29.49
C GLY A 37 18.07 31.16 28.42
N THR A 38 16.75 31.23 28.38
CA THR A 38 15.94 30.74 27.26
C THR A 38 16.28 31.59 26.05
N THR A 39 17.05 31.04 25.11
CA THR A 39 17.04 31.57 23.74
C THR A 39 15.63 31.37 23.22
N ALA A 40 14.83 32.43 23.27
CA ALA A 40 13.52 32.48 22.65
C ALA A 40 13.70 32.13 21.17
N TRP A 41 13.24 30.95 20.77
CA TRP A 41 12.92 30.69 19.39
C TRP A 41 11.85 31.71 19.03
N ALA A 42 12.22 32.73 18.25
CA ALA A 42 11.24 33.65 17.69
C ALA A 42 10.21 32.79 16.95
N ALA A 43 8.97 32.77 17.45
CA ALA A 43 7.87 32.12 16.76
C ALA A 43 7.83 32.69 15.35
N GLN A 44 7.98 31.83 14.33
CA GLN A 44 7.76 32.25 12.96
C GLN A 44 6.36 32.87 12.89
N PRO A 45 6.20 34.04 12.25
CA PRO A 45 4.89 34.64 12.11
C PRO A 45 3.95 33.64 11.43
N ALA A 46 2.76 33.46 12.00
CA ALA A 46 1.77 32.55 11.44
C ALA A 46 1.49 32.95 9.98
N LEU A 47 1.51 31.97 9.07
CA LEU A 47 1.16 32.20 7.68
C LEU A 47 -0.29 32.69 7.59
N PRO A 48 -0.61 33.59 6.64
CA PRO A 48 -1.98 34.07 6.48
C PRO A 48 -2.92 32.89 6.19
N PRO A 49 -4.15 32.93 6.73
CA PRO A 49 -5.14 31.89 6.46
C PRO A 49 -5.47 31.83 4.97
N ALA A 50 -5.97 30.68 4.52
CA ALA A 50 -6.52 30.58 3.19
C ALA A 50 -7.76 31.47 3.06
N HIS A 51 -7.93 32.12 1.91
CA HIS A 51 -9.06 32.98 1.63
C HIS A 51 -9.72 32.60 0.31
N VAL A 52 -11.01 32.89 0.21
CA VAL A 52 -11.84 32.60 -0.96
C VAL A 52 -12.31 33.91 -1.58
N PHE A 53 -12.22 34.02 -2.90
CA PHE A 53 -12.68 35.22 -3.61
C PHE A 53 -13.14 34.87 -5.03
N GLN A 54 -13.85 35.81 -5.66
CA GLN A 54 -14.26 35.71 -7.05
C GLN A 54 -13.47 36.68 -7.93
N GLN A 55 -13.08 36.21 -9.11
CA GLN A 55 -12.41 37.03 -10.13
C GLN A 55 -12.73 36.45 -11.52
N ASP A 56 -13.09 37.31 -12.48
CA ASP A 56 -13.36 36.93 -13.88
C ASP A 56 -14.40 35.79 -14.04
N GLY A 57 -15.42 35.78 -13.19
CA GLY A 57 -16.47 34.75 -13.18
C GLY A 57 -16.02 33.38 -12.64
N LYS A 58 -14.83 33.30 -12.03
CA LYS A 58 -14.27 32.10 -11.40
C LYS A 58 -14.18 32.28 -9.88
N TRP A 59 -14.17 31.16 -9.18
CA TRP A 59 -13.91 31.10 -7.75
C TRP A 59 -12.47 30.71 -7.49
N HIS A 60 -11.86 31.35 -6.50
CA HIS A 60 -10.48 31.13 -6.12
C HIS A 60 -10.40 30.77 -4.65
N LEU A 61 -9.55 29.80 -4.32
CA LEU A 61 -9.13 29.48 -2.97
C LEU A 61 -7.61 29.60 -2.94
N GLU A 62 -7.07 30.43 -2.04
CA GLU A 62 -5.65 30.79 -2.05
C GLU A 62 -5.05 30.82 -0.64
N ASN A 63 -3.90 30.16 -0.47
CA ASN A 63 -3.04 30.24 0.72
C ASN A 63 -1.64 30.75 0.31
N SER A 64 -0.64 30.66 1.18
CA SER A 64 0.73 31.11 0.86
C SER A 64 1.42 30.35 -0.27
N PHE A 65 0.99 29.12 -0.56
CA PHE A 65 1.67 28.19 -1.49
C PHE A 65 0.90 27.98 -2.79
N LEU A 66 -0.43 27.88 -2.71
CA LEU A 66 -1.29 27.47 -3.81
C LEU A 66 -2.38 28.50 -4.07
N LYS A 67 -2.76 28.62 -5.34
CA LYS A 67 -4.02 29.23 -5.76
C LYS A 67 -4.80 28.22 -6.61
N VAL A 68 -5.93 27.76 -6.07
CA VAL A 68 -6.88 26.89 -6.77
C VAL A 68 -7.93 27.79 -7.44
N SER A 69 -8.15 27.61 -8.74
CA SER A 69 -9.14 28.39 -9.49
C SER A 69 -10.15 27.44 -10.10
N VAL A 70 -11.44 27.73 -9.95
CA VAL A 70 -12.56 26.89 -10.39
C VAL A 70 -13.54 27.71 -11.22
N ASP A 71 -13.81 27.25 -12.43
CA ASP A 71 -14.86 27.77 -13.30
C ASP A 71 -16.19 27.06 -13.00
N PRO A 72 -17.22 27.78 -12.53
CA PRO A 72 -18.51 27.18 -12.18
C PRO A 72 -19.24 26.55 -13.37
N LYS A 73 -19.08 27.11 -14.57
CA LYS A 73 -19.85 26.70 -15.76
C LYS A 73 -19.35 25.39 -16.31
N THR A 74 -18.04 25.30 -16.51
CA THR A 74 -17.39 24.14 -17.14
C THR A 74 -16.92 23.10 -16.11
N GLY A 75 -16.78 23.50 -14.84
CA GLY A 75 -16.00 22.79 -13.84
C GLY A 75 -14.52 22.70 -14.19
N ALA A 76 -14.01 23.49 -15.14
CA ALA A 76 -12.57 23.59 -15.33
C ALA A 76 -11.94 24.08 -14.03
N TRP A 77 -10.86 23.45 -13.62
CA TRP A 77 -10.08 23.91 -12.49
C TRP A 77 -8.59 23.83 -12.77
N GLN A 78 -7.83 24.60 -12.02
CA GLN A 78 -6.38 24.62 -12.11
C GLN A 78 -5.78 24.94 -10.75
N VAL A 79 -4.56 24.48 -10.53
CA VAL A 79 -3.79 24.79 -9.32
C VAL A 79 -2.49 25.46 -9.73
N LEU A 80 -2.31 26.72 -9.32
CA LEU A 80 -1.03 27.41 -9.40
C LEU A 80 -0.23 27.07 -8.14
N ASP A 81 0.93 26.44 -8.30
CA ASP A 81 1.94 26.34 -7.27
C ASP A 81 2.82 27.59 -7.33
N LYS A 82 2.63 28.49 -6.35
CA LYS A 82 3.28 29.80 -6.29
C LYS A 82 4.78 29.71 -6.00
N ARG A 83 5.24 28.60 -5.43
CA ARG A 83 6.67 28.39 -5.13
C ARG A 83 7.50 28.26 -6.40
N ILE A 84 6.91 27.69 -7.45
CA ILE A 84 7.57 27.42 -8.73
C ILE A 84 6.91 28.11 -9.93
N GLY A 85 5.87 28.91 -9.70
CA GLY A 85 5.11 29.58 -10.76
C GLY A 85 4.49 28.61 -11.78
N HIS A 86 4.18 27.38 -11.38
CA HIS A 86 3.68 26.34 -12.29
C HIS A 86 2.18 26.13 -12.12
N VAL A 87 1.47 26.02 -13.24
CA VAL A 87 0.03 25.75 -13.26
C VAL A 87 -0.20 24.30 -13.67
N TRP A 88 -0.96 23.58 -12.85
CA TRP A 88 -1.54 22.28 -13.16
C TRP A 88 -2.96 22.51 -13.68
N PRO A 89 -3.22 22.42 -14.99
CA PRO A 89 -4.56 22.62 -15.55
C PRO A 89 -5.36 21.32 -15.53
N SER A 90 -6.68 21.39 -15.48
CA SER A 90 -7.56 20.28 -15.90
C SER A 90 -7.97 20.44 -17.37
N ALA A 91 -8.51 19.38 -17.97
CA ALA A 91 -9.17 19.43 -19.28
C ALA A 91 -10.65 19.04 -19.11
N PRO A 92 -11.56 20.00 -18.91
CA PRO A 92 -12.99 19.70 -18.71
C PRO A 92 -13.59 19.09 -19.98
N GLU A 93 -14.44 18.08 -19.80
CA GLU A 93 -15.19 17.46 -20.89
C GLU A 93 -16.68 17.80 -20.86
N TRP A 94 -17.12 18.61 -19.90
CA TRP A 94 -18.50 19.03 -19.75
C TRP A 94 -18.95 19.89 -20.93
N LYS A 95 -19.95 19.39 -21.67
CA LYS A 95 -20.49 20.03 -22.88
C LYS A 95 -21.94 20.53 -22.71
N SER A 96 -22.49 20.45 -21.50
CA SER A 96 -23.86 20.91 -21.24
C SER A 96 -23.95 22.44 -21.24
N SER A 97 -25.13 22.96 -21.57
CA SER A 97 -25.47 24.37 -21.37
C SER A 97 -25.75 24.72 -19.90
N GLU A 98 -25.97 23.71 -19.05
CA GLU A 98 -26.14 23.89 -17.61
C GLU A 98 -24.80 24.07 -16.89
N ASP A 99 -24.80 24.91 -15.85
CA ASP A 99 -23.66 25.03 -14.94
C ASP A 99 -23.33 23.67 -14.34
N ARG A 100 -22.06 23.30 -14.47
CA ARG A 100 -21.55 22.07 -13.89
C ARG A 100 -21.48 22.11 -12.38
N LEU A 101 -21.15 23.26 -11.80
CA LEU A 101 -21.08 23.45 -10.36
C LEU A 101 -22.18 24.40 -9.92
N ARG A 102 -22.89 24.03 -8.84
CA ARG A 102 -24.02 24.78 -8.32
C ARG A 102 -23.78 25.14 -6.86
N LYS A 103 -24.59 26.08 -6.33
CA LYS A 103 -24.59 26.51 -4.92
C LYS A 103 -23.18 26.73 -4.35
N ILE A 104 -22.35 27.45 -5.10
CA ILE A 104 -20.98 27.70 -4.68
C ILE A 104 -20.97 28.76 -3.58
N SER A 105 -20.27 28.50 -2.49
CA SER A 105 -20.11 29.42 -1.38
C SER A 105 -18.72 29.34 -0.77
N ALA A 106 -18.29 30.47 -0.22
CA ALA A 106 -17.10 30.54 0.63
C ALA A 106 -17.48 30.22 2.08
N ASP A 107 -16.63 29.46 2.74
CA ASP A 107 -16.56 29.37 4.20
C ASP A 107 -15.25 30.00 4.64
N GLU A 108 -15.32 31.28 5.00
CA GLU A 108 -14.16 32.08 5.40
C GLU A 108 -13.56 31.61 6.73
N THR A 109 -14.37 30.97 7.59
CA THR A 109 -13.89 30.49 8.90
C THR A 109 -12.99 29.27 8.77
N GLU A 110 -13.26 28.43 7.77
CA GLU A 110 -12.49 27.21 7.51
C GLU A 110 -11.57 27.32 6.29
N GLY A 111 -11.50 28.50 5.64
CA GLY A 111 -10.71 28.70 4.43
C GLY A 111 -11.11 27.72 3.32
N ALA A 112 -12.41 27.59 3.07
CA ALA A 112 -12.94 26.53 2.21
C ALA A 112 -13.94 27.03 1.16
N LEU A 113 -13.96 26.35 0.03
CA LEU A 113 -14.94 26.53 -1.03
C LEU A 113 -15.89 25.33 -1.03
N ARG A 114 -17.19 25.59 -0.93
CA ARG A 114 -18.23 24.55 -1.00
C ARG A 114 -18.97 24.70 -2.32
N CYS A 115 -19.32 23.59 -2.95
CA CYS A 115 -20.15 23.57 -4.16
C CYS A 115 -20.93 22.26 -4.26
N GLU A 116 -21.94 22.22 -5.12
CA GLU A 116 -22.58 20.99 -5.57
C GLU A 116 -22.04 20.61 -6.96
N MET A 117 -21.73 19.33 -7.16
CA MET A 117 -21.30 18.78 -8.46
C MET A 117 -22.14 17.55 -8.84
N PRO A 118 -22.31 17.27 -10.15
CA PRO A 118 -22.92 16.02 -10.59
C PRO A 118 -22.00 14.86 -10.22
N LEU A 119 -22.52 13.87 -9.50
CA LEU A 119 -21.76 12.69 -9.08
C LEU A 119 -22.01 11.49 -10.01
N PHE A 120 -23.29 11.17 -10.27
CA PHE A 120 -23.69 10.09 -11.17
C PHE A 120 -25.04 10.39 -11.83
N TRP A 121 -25.29 9.76 -12.97
CA TRP A 121 -26.55 9.86 -13.71
C TRP A 121 -27.36 8.59 -13.51
N LYS A 122 -28.61 8.73 -13.06
CA LYS A 122 -29.53 7.60 -12.86
C LYS A 122 -30.97 8.10 -12.96
N ASP A 123 -31.90 7.24 -13.39
CA ASP A 123 -33.33 7.56 -13.48
C ASP A 123 -33.62 8.85 -14.28
N ASN A 124 -32.87 9.04 -15.38
CA ASN A 124 -32.92 10.22 -16.25
C ASN A 124 -32.65 11.57 -15.55
N ARG A 125 -31.86 11.57 -14.47
CA ARG A 125 -31.41 12.80 -13.81
C ARG A 125 -30.00 12.69 -13.23
N TRP A 126 -29.38 13.85 -13.03
CA TRP A 126 -28.15 13.96 -12.25
C TRP A 126 -28.45 13.85 -10.76
N HIS A 127 -27.71 12.99 -10.08
CA HIS A 127 -27.59 13.00 -8.62
C HIS A 127 -26.40 13.87 -8.22
N TRP A 128 -26.68 14.89 -7.41
CA TRP A 128 -25.71 15.91 -7.02
C TRP A 128 -25.12 15.58 -5.65
N ALA A 129 -23.82 15.82 -5.52
CA ALA A 129 -23.10 15.70 -4.25
C ALA A 129 -22.49 17.06 -3.88
N GLY A 130 -22.44 17.34 -2.58
CA GLY A 130 -21.67 18.45 -2.06
C GLY A 130 -20.19 18.12 -2.12
N ALA A 131 -19.37 19.05 -2.60
CA ALA A 131 -17.93 19.00 -2.56
C ALA A 131 -17.40 20.17 -1.73
N THR A 132 -16.51 19.86 -0.79
CA THR A 132 -15.85 20.85 0.07
C THR A 132 -14.35 20.80 -0.19
N LEU A 133 -13.81 21.89 -0.73
CA LEU A 133 -12.39 22.10 -1.01
C LEU A 133 -11.77 22.93 0.10
N ARG A 134 -10.67 22.49 0.69
CA ARG A 134 -9.95 23.23 1.74
C ARG A 134 -8.47 23.32 1.45
N LEU A 135 -7.90 24.50 1.66
CA LEU A 135 -6.45 24.75 1.64
C LEU A 135 -5.99 25.02 3.07
N PRO A 136 -5.23 24.11 3.71
CA PRO A 136 -4.58 24.41 4.98
C PRO A 136 -3.63 25.61 4.83
N ALA A 137 -3.53 26.48 5.83
CA ALA A 137 -2.74 27.71 5.72
C ALA A 137 -1.22 27.47 5.54
N ASP A 138 -0.73 26.34 6.05
CA ASP A 138 0.68 25.99 6.22
C ASP A 138 1.18 24.89 5.27
N GLN A 139 0.33 24.40 4.35
CA GLN A 139 0.67 23.27 3.48
C GLN A 139 0.34 23.57 2.01
N ALA A 140 1.16 23.01 1.11
CA ALA A 140 0.88 23.01 -0.33
C ALA A 140 -0.05 21.84 -0.70
N GLU A 141 -1.24 21.84 -0.10
CA GLU A 141 -2.19 20.74 -0.20
C GLU A 141 -3.62 21.24 -0.38
N LEU A 142 -4.38 20.50 -1.19
CA LEU A 142 -5.82 20.69 -1.34
C LEU A 142 -6.53 19.43 -0.85
N THR A 143 -7.36 19.54 0.18
CA THR A 143 -8.25 18.45 0.60
C THR A 143 -9.61 18.62 -0.06
N VAL A 144 -10.19 17.52 -0.53
CA VAL A 144 -11.55 17.50 -1.08
C VAL A 144 -12.35 16.42 -0.38
N GLU A 145 -13.48 16.81 0.21
CA GLU A 145 -14.51 15.91 0.71
C GLU A 145 -15.73 15.99 -0.20
N VAL A 146 -16.22 14.84 -0.65
CA VAL A 146 -17.49 14.70 -1.40
C VAL A 146 -18.48 13.99 -0.50
N ASP A 147 -19.68 14.56 -0.35
CA ASP A 147 -20.74 13.97 0.47
C ASP A 147 -22.12 14.16 -0.19
N MET A 148 -23.03 13.24 0.10
CA MET A 148 -24.43 13.35 -0.33
C MET A 148 -25.31 13.68 0.88
N PRO A 149 -26.28 14.60 0.73
CA PRO A 149 -27.23 14.91 1.81
C PRO A 149 -27.96 13.67 2.35
N ASP A 150 -28.30 12.73 1.47
CA ASP A 150 -28.80 11.41 1.82
C ASP A 150 -27.80 10.33 1.39
N ARG A 151 -27.08 9.77 2.35
CA ARG A 151 -26.08 8.72 2.11
C ARG A 151 -26.69 7.35 1.82
N THR A 152 -27.99 7.16 2.02
CA THR A 152 -28.70 5.93 1.67
C THR A 152 -29.12 5.88 0.20
N THR A 153 -28.92 6.99 -0.53
CA THR A 153 -29.21 7.07 -1.96
C THR A 153 -28.50 5.94 -2.71
N ALA A 154 -29.29 5.18 -3.49
CA ALA A 154 -28.79 4.13 -4.36
C ALA A 154 -27.88 4.75 -5.43
N MET A 155 -26.64 4.30 -5.49
CA MET A 155 -25.58 4.92 -6.27
C MET A 155 -25.06 3.98 -7.36
N GLU A 156 -24.81 4.53 -8.54
CA GLU A 156 -23.98 3.90 -9.57
C GLU A 156 -22.56 4.45 -9.52
N ASN A 157 -21.64 3.84 -10.27
CA ASN A 157 -20.26 4.34 -10.35
C ASN A 157 -20.25 5.79 -10.85
N GLY A 158 -19.74 6.70 -10.02
CA GLY A 158 -19.72 8.13 -10.29
C GLY A 158 -18.34 8.61 -10.64
N ARG A 159 -18.22 9.41 -11.70
CA ARG A 159 -16.94 10.03 -12.07
C ARG A 159 -16.71 11.26 -11.21
N PHE A 160 -15.61 11.27 -10.46
CA PHE A 160 -15.20 12.48 -9.74
C PHE A 160 -14.65 13.52 -10.72
N TRP A 161 -14.56 14.77 -10.30
CA TRP A 161 -14.00 15.90 -11.05
C TRP A 161 -12.79 15.55 -11.95
N GLU A 162 -12.66 16.17 -13.14
CA GLU A 162 -11.56 15.87 -14.07
C GLU A 162 -10.20 16.03 -13.39
N PRO A 163 -9.22 15.20 -13.80
CA PRO A 163 -7.90 15.27 -13.22
C PRO A 163 -7.20 16.57 -13.60
N LEU A 164 -6.26 16.97 -12.74
CA LEU A 164 -5.18 17.85 -13.13
C LEU A 164 -4.27 17.11 -14.12
N LEU A 165 -3.63 17.84 -15.02
CA LEU A 165 -2.80 17.29 -16.07
C LEU A 165 -1.34 17.70 -15.86
N CYS A 166 -0.45 16.75 -16.11
CA CYS A 166 0.96 17.02 -16.36
C CYS A 166 1.17 17.00 -17.88
N THR A 167 1.91 17.95 -18.43
CA THR A 167 2.28 17.96 -19.86
C THR A 167 3.80 17.95 -20.06
N ALA A 168 4.58 17.67 -19.02
CA ALA A 168 6.03 17.60 -19.11
C ALA A 168 6.50 16.55 -20.12
N GLN A 169 7.65 16.82 -20.77
CA GLN A 169 8.25 15.89 -21.72
C GLN A 169 8.69 14.59 -21.03
N GLU A 170 9.28 14.72 -19.83
CA GLU A 170 9.75 13.61 -18.99
C GLU A 170 8.76 13.33 -17.85
N GLY A 171 7.46 13.56 -18.12
CA GLY A 171 6.40 13.31 -17.16
C GLY A 171 6.10 11.82 -16.99
N VAL A 172 5.91 11.40 -15.75
CA VAL A 172 5.52 10.02 -15.39
C VAL A 172 4.36 10.00 -14.41
N ILE A 173 3.57 8.93 -14.47
CA ILE A 173 2.63 8.52 -13.44
C ILE A 173 3.37 7.54 -12.52
N ALA A 174 3.50 7.89 -11.24
CA ALA A 174 4.05 7.02 -10.22
C ALA A 174 2.91 6.31 -9.48
N VAL A 175 2.90 4.98 -9.48
CA VAL A 175 1.87 4.22 -8.78
C VAL A 175 2.44 2.91 -8.24
N ALA A 176 2.08 2.57 -7.01
CA ALA A 176 2.33 1.25 -6.43
C ALA A 176 1.11 0.37 -6.73
N ASP A 177 1.05 -0.12 -7.98
CA ASP A 177 -0.12 -0.78 -8.57
C ASP A 177 -0.05 -2.31 -8.59
N TYR A 178 1.05 -2.85 -8.10
CA TYR A 178 1.35 -4.23 -7.71
C TYR A 178 2.87 -4.26 -7.41
N CYS A 179 3.29 -4.84 -6.30
CA CYS A 179 4.69 -4.98 -5.89
C CYS A 179 5.33 -3.62 -5.54
N ASN A 180 6.59 -3.40 -5.91
CA ASN A 180 7.31 -2.18 -5.53
C ASN A 180 6.80 -0.89 -6.18
N GLY A 181 6.14 -1.00 -7.33
CA GLY A 181 5.55 0.10 -8.09
C GLY A 181 6.28 0.46 -9.39
N HIS A 182 5.60 1.29 -10.19
CA HIS A 182 6.02 1.66 -11.54
C HIS A 182 6.01 3.17 -11.77
N LEU A 183 6.82 3.58 -12.76
CA LEU A 183 6.80 4.90 -13.39
C LEU A 183 6.35 4.75 -14.83
N TYR A 184 5.11 5.13 -15.12
CA TYR A 184 4.55 5.07 -16.46
C TYR A 184 4.69 6.42 -17.17
N PRO A 185 5.39 6.53 -18.31
CA PRO A 185 5.48 7.79 -19.03
C PRO A 185 4.10 8.31 -19.44
N ILE A 186 3.80 9.58 -19.16
CA ILE A 186 2.46 10.15 -19.43
C ILE A 186 2.16 10.25 -20.93
N ARG A 187 3.19 10.25 -21.79
CA ARG A 187 3.05 10.37 -23.25
C ARG A 187 3.08 9.02 -23.98
N GLN A 188 2.92 7.91 -23.25
CA GLN A 188 2.76 6.58 -23.82
C GLN A 188 1.68 6.56 -24.91
N GLU A 189 1.90 5.82 -25.99
CA GLU A 189 0.85 5.58 -26.98
C GLU A 189 -0.29 4.77 -26.35
N HIS A 190 0.08 3.67 -25.70
CA HIS A 190 -0.80 2.76 -24.99
C HIS A 190 -0.39 2.65 -23.52
N PHE A 191 -1.35 2.83 -22.62
CA PHE A 191 -1.11 2.61 -21.20
C PHE A 191 -1.29 1.13 -20.86
N PRO A 192 -0.35 0.48 -20.15
CA PRO A 192 -0.34 -0.97 -19.95
C PRO A 192 -1.52 -1.48 -19.11
N ARG A 193 -2.00 -0.68 -18.15
CA ARG A 193 -3.17 -1.00 -17.34
C ARG A 193 -4.07 0.21 -17.13
N ARG A 194 -5.26 0.18 -17.75
CA ARG A 194 -6.18 1.34 -17.71
C ARG A 194 -6.94 1.51 -16.41
N TRP A 195 -7.15 0.45 -15.62
CA TRP A 195 -7.99 0.51 -14.43
C TRP A 195 -7.24 -0.02 -13.21
N PHE A 196 -7.27 0.78 -12.15
CA PHE A 196 -6.73 0.45 -10.84
C PHE A 196 -7.83 0.55 -9.79
N SER A 197 -8.15 -0.55 -9.12
CA SER A 197 -9.01 -0.52 -7.94
C SER A 197 -8.28 0.22 -6.82
N MET A 198 -8.88 1.27 -6.25
CA MET A 198 -8.22 2.03 -5.17
C MET A 198 -8.02 1.17 -3.92
N SER A 199 -8.91 0.19 -3.69
CA SER A 199 -8.82 -0.76 -2.58
C SER A 199 -7.69 -1.79 -2.75
N ARG A 200 -7.09 -1.88 -3.94
CA ARG A 200 -6.00 -2.80 -4.28
C ARG A 200 -4.69 -2.08 -4.62
N LEU A 201 -4.62 -0.77 -4.50
CA LEU A 201 -3.34 -0.09 -4.58
C LEU A 201 -2.53 -0.41 -3.32
N ASP A 202 -1.31 -0.89 -3.49
CA ASP A 202 -0.41 -1.27 -2.37
C ASP A 202 -0.27 -0.09 -1.41
N MET A 203 -0.26 1.13 -1.95
CA MET A 203 -0.45 2.37 -1.23
C MET A 203 -1.55 3.19 -1.90
N PRO A 204 -2.50 3.80 -1.16
CA PRO A 204 -3.69 4.42 -1.72
C PRO A 204 -3.38 5.82 -2.26
N TRP A 205 -2.46 5.92 -3.22
CA TRP A 205 -2.13 7.16 -3.91
C TRP A 205 -1.63 6.93 -5.34
N VAL A 206 -1.80 7.95 -6.18
CA VAL A 206 -1.21 8.03 -7.53
C VAL A 206 -0.50 9.37 -7.68
N GLY A 207 0.74 9.36 -8.19
CA GLY A 207 1.55 10.55 -8.42
C GLY A 207 1.66 10.90 -9.90
N LEU A 208 1.77 12.20 -10.21
CA LEU A 208 2.31 12.68 -11.48
C LEU A 208 3.51 13.57 -11.19
N CYS A 209 4.63 13.33 -11.86
CA CYS A 209 5.80 14.19 -11.71
C CYS A 209 6.60 14.29 -13.00
N ASP A 210 7.33 15.40 -13.14
CA ASP A 210 8.32 15.59 -14.18
C ASP A 210 9.68 15.14 -13.64
N LEU A 211 10.27 14.10 -14.24
CA LEU A 211 11.55 13.55 -13.78
C LEU A 211 12.72 14.54 -13.93
N LYS A 212 12.61 15.50 -14.86
CA LYS A 212 13.67 16.48 -15.11
C LYS A 212 13.75 17.55 -14.02
N THR A 213 12.60 18.14 -13.69
CA THR A 213 12.54 19.24 -12.71
C THR A 213 12.25 18.73 -11.30
N GLY A 214 11.73 17.51 -11.16
CA GLY A 214 11.29 16.94 -9.90
C GLY A 214 9.97 17.48 -9.37
N ARG A 215 9.32 18.44 -10.06
CA ARG A 215 8.01 18.93 -9.63
C ARG A 215 6.93 17.87 -9.86
N GLY A 216 5.92 17.85 -9.02
CA GLY A 216 4.84 16.87 -9.14
C GLY A 216 3.70 17.12 -8.18
N TYR A 217 2.67 16.31 -8.30
CA TYR A 217 1.65 16.20 -7.27
C TYR A 217 1.21 14.75 -7.11
N MET A 218 0.66 14.42 -5.95
CA MET A 218 -0.01 13.15 -5.71
C MET A 218 -1.49 13.37 -5.42
N ILE A 219 -2.31 12.40 -5.82
CA ILE A 219 -3.67 12.19 -5.36
C ILE A 219 -3.61 11.10 -4.29
N LEU A 220 -3.84 11.46 -3.04
CA LEU A 220 -3.96 10.55 -1.91
C LEU A 220 -5.44 10.25 -1.66
N PHE A 221 -5.80 8.96 -1.60
CA PHE A 221 -7.16 8.50 -1.35
C PHE A 221 -7.32 8.17 0.14
N GLU A 222 -7.87 9.10 0.92
CA GLU A 222 -8.09 8.87 2.37
C GLU A 222 -9.24 7.86 2.59
N THR A 223 -10.18 7.77 1.65
CA THR A 223 -11.22 6.73 1.59
C THR A 223 -11.10 5.90 0.31
N SER A 224 -10.14 4.99 0.28
CA SER A 224 -9.82 4.16 -0.90
C SER A 224 -10.74 2.97 -1.13
N ASP A 225 -11.56 2.58 -0.15
CA ASP A 225 -12.19 1.26 -0.16
C ASP A 225 -13.31 1.11 -1.20
N ASP A 226 -13.95 2.21 -1.62
CA ASP A 226 -15.03 2.22 -2.61
C ASP A 226 -14.73 3.19 -3.76
N GLY A 227 -13.69 2.89 -4.52
CA GLY A 227 -13.34 3.64 -5.73
C GLY A 227 -12.35 2.94 -6.66
N GLN A 228 -12.19 3.49 -7.85
CA GLN A 228 -11.16 3.12 -8.81
C GLN A 228 -10.54 4.35 -9.49
N VAL A 229 -9.37 4.17 -10.10
CA VAL A 229 -8.69 5.14 -10.94
C VAL A 229 -8.64 4.60 -12.37
N GLU A 230 -9.17 5.38 -13.30
CA GLU A 230 -9.01 5.17 -14.74
C GLU A 230 -7.80 5.97 -15.22
N MET A 231 -6.80 5.32 -15.81
CA MET A 231 -5.83 6.01 -16.65
C MET A 231 -6.51 6.31 -17.97
N LYS A 232 -6.87 7.58 -18.14
CA LYS A 232 -7.55 8.10 -19.32
C LYS A 232 -6.65 9.06 -20.07
N LYS A 233 -6.73 9.01 -21.40
CA LYS A 233 -5.96 9.88 -22.30
C LYS A 233 -6.70 11.20 -22.49
N TYR A 234 -6.00 12.30 -22.30
CA TYR A 234 -6.47 13.67 -22.49
C TYR A 234 -5.60 14.37 -23.52
N VAL A 235 -6.13 15.43 -24.12
CA VAL A 235 -5.38 16.33 -25.00
C VAL A 235 -5.48 17.74 -24.43
N HIS A 236 -4.33 18.36 -24.18
CA HIS A 236 -4.24 19.72 -23.69
C HIS A 236 -3.22 20.49 -24.53
N GLN A 237 -3.65 21.58 -25.18
CA GLN A 237 -2.81 22.40 -26.06
C GLN A 237 -2.06 21.57 -27.13
N GLY A 238 -2.76 20.58 -27.72
CA GLY A 238 -2.18 19.69 -28.75
C GLY A 238 -1.28 18.57 -28.21
N ILE A 239 -1.02 18.52 -26.90
CA ILE A 239 -0.22 17.47 -26.27
C ILE A 239 -1.15 16.41 -25.70
N SER A 240 -0.94 15.15 -26.11
CA SER A 240 -1.69 14.01 -25.58
C SER A 240 -0.96 13.39 -24.38
N VAL A 241 -1.69 13.23 -23.27
CA VAL A 241 -1.15 12.70 -22.01
C VAL A 241 -2.16 11.79 -21.31
N TRP A 242 -1.67 10.80 -20.58
CA TRP A 242 -2.45 10.00 -19.64
C TRP A 242 -2.56 10.71 -18.30
N ALA A 243 -3.74 10.67 -17.69
CA ALA A 243 -4.00 11.20 -16.36
C ALA A 243 -4.95 10.30 -15.55
N PRO A 244 -4.83 10.28 -14.20
CA PRO A 244 -5.63 9.45 -13.33
C PRO A 244 -7.01 10.07 -13.04
N GLN A 245 -8.03 9.59 -13.75
CA GLN A 245 -9.43 9.95 -13.52
C GLN A 245 -10.00 9.12 -12.37
N VAL A 246 -10.44 9.79 -11.31
CA VAL A 246 -11.02 9.17 -10.12
C VAL A 246 -12.49 8.81 -10.34
N TRP A 247 -12.89 7.64 -9.88
CA TRP A 247 -14.27 7.14 -9.88
C TRP A 247 -14.65 6.62 -8.49
N TRP A 248 -15.84 6.97 -8.03
CA TRP A 248 -16.41 6.49 -6.77
C TRP A 248 -17.37 5.33 -7.02
N HIS A 249 -17.23 4.28 -6.22
CA HIS A 249 -18.13 3.13 -6.22
C HIS A 249 -19.17 3.26 -5.11
N PRO A 250 -20.34 2.62 -5.26
CA PRO A 250 -21.27 2.46 -4.16
C PRO A 250 -20.71 1.49 -3.11
N SER A 251 -21.04 1.75 -1.84
CA SER A 251 -20.89 0.80 -0.73
C SER A 251 -22.26 0.19 -0.43
N MET A 252 -22.38 -1.13 -0.52
CA MET A 252 -23.61 -1.89 -0.37
C MET A 252 -24.74 -1.40 -1.28
N GLY A 253 -24.41 -0.92 -2.48
CA GLY A 253 -25.35 -0.35 -3.45
C GLY A 253 -25.77 1.11 -3.18
N GLN A 254 -25.20 1.77 -2.16
CA GLN A 254 -25.52 3.13 -1.76
C GLN A 254 -24.28 4.03 -1.75
N PHE A 255 -24.44 5.35 -1.59
CA PHE A 255 -23.29 6.23 -1.37
C PHE A 255 -22.54 5.86 -0.06
N GLY A 256 -23.28 5.63 1.02
CA GLY A 256 -22.80 5.05 2.27
C GLY A 256 -22.06 6.03 3.18
N TYR A 257 -21.04 6.74 2.69
CA TYR A 257 -20.18 7.59 3.51
C TYR A 257 -19.41 8.65 2.69
N PRO A 258 -18.91 9.75 3.28
CA PRO A 258 -18.18 10.78 2.55
C PRO A 258 -16.91 10.24 1.89
N ARG A 259 -16.61 10.70 0.67
CA ARG A 259 -15.39 10.34 -0.05
C ARG A 259 -14.34 11.43 0.13
N LYS A 260 -13.14 11.07 0.56
CA LYS A 260 -12.06 12.00 0.90
C LYS A 260 -10.82 11.74 0.06
N ILE A 261 -10.33 12.79 -0.56
CA ILE A 261 -9.07 12.80 -1.31
C ILE A 261 -8.25 14.03 -0.97
N ARG A 262 -6.95 13.95 -1.22
CA ARG A 262 -6.02 15.03 -1.00
C ARG A 262 -5.03 15.13 -2.15
N PHE A 263 -4.88 16.34 -2.69
CA PHE A 263 -3.84 16.65 -3.65
C PHE A 263 -2.65 17.25 -2.89
N CYS A 264 -1.47 16.64 -2.97
CA CYS A 264 -0.25 17.17 -2.34
C CYS A 264 0.76 17.57 -3.41
N PHE A 265 1.22 18.82 -3.40
CA PHE A 265 2.08 19.38 -4.44
C PHE A 265 3.54 19.51 -3.98
N MET A 266 4.47 19.08 -4.83
CA MET A 266 5.91 19.12 -4.59
C MET A 266 6.60 20.01 -5.63
N GLU A 267 7.40 20.96 -5.17
CA GLU A 267 8.20 21.83 -6.02
C GLU A 267 9.38 21.10 -6.69
N GLN A 268 9.89 20.05 -6.05
CA GLN A 268 11.03 19.25 -6.50
C GLN A 268 11.05 17.85 -5.84
N GLY A 269 11.97 16.99 -6.26
CA GLY A 269 12.23 15.66 -5.66
C GLY A 269 11.46 14.48 -6.25
N GLY A 270 10.56 14.73 -7.23
CA GLY A 270 9.90 13.72 -8.05
C GLY A 270 9.11 12.69 -7.25
N TYR A 271 9.06 11.46 -7.75
CA TYR A 271 8.34 10.36 -7.10
C TYR A 271 8.88 10.04 -5.69
N VAL A 272 10.16 10.34 -5.39
CA VAL A 272 10.73 10.16 -4.05
C VAL A 272 10.07 11.12 -3.06
N ALA A 273 9.94 12.39 -3.41
CA ALA A 273 9.24 13.37 -2.56
C ALA A 273 7.77 12.99 -2.34
N LEU A 274 7.08 12.51 -3.38
CA LEU A 274 5.70 12.01 -3.27
C LEU A 274 5.60 10.82 -2.31
N ALA A 275 6.49 9.83 -2.44
CA ALA A 275 6.55 8.69 -1.53
C ALA A 275 6.83 9.13 -0.08
N LYS A 276 7.78 10.04 0.15
CA LYS A 276 8.06 10.58 1.50
C LYS A 276 6.89 11.36 2.07
N ARG A 277 6.13 12.08 1.25
CA ARG A 277 4.90 12.72 1.68
C ARG A 277 3.84 11.71 2.09
N TYR A 278 3.66 10.62 1.34
CA TYR A 278 2.78 9.53 1.76
C TYR A 278 3.27 8.89 3.06
N ARG A 279 4.58 8.65 3.23
CA ARG A 279 5.14 8.13 4.49
C ARG A 279 4.78 9.01 5.69
N ALA A 280 4.85 10.34 5.55
CA ALA A 280 4.44 11.26 6.61
C ALA A 280 2.94 11.13 6.95
N TYR A 281 2.08 10.97 5.94
CA TYR A 281 0.67 10.65 6.15
C TYR A 281 0.49 9.29 6.82
N ALA A 282 1.16 8.25 6.34
CA ALA A 282 1.10 6.91 6.90
C ALA A 282 1.53 6.89 8.38
N ALA A 283 2.53 7.69 8.76
CA ALA A 283 2.93 7.86 10.15
C ALA A 283 1.81 8.49 11.00
N SER A 284 1.12 9.52 10.49
CA SER A 284 -0.01 10.13 11.19
C SER A 284 -1.22 9.19 11.33
N GLN A 285 -1.31 8.17 10.48
CA GLN A 285 -2.32 7.11 10.56
C GLN A 285 -1.88 5.90 11.41
N GLY A 286 -0.69 5.94 12.03
CA GLY A 286 -0.16 4.82 12.83
C GLY A 286 0.31 3.62 12.00
N LEU A 287 0.51 3.78 10.69
CA LEU A 287 0.94 2.69 9.79
C LEU A 287 2.45 2.43 9.84
N ILE A 288 3.24 3.43 10.24
CA ILE A 288 4.69 3.32 10.33
C ILE A 288 5.07 2.71 11.68
N VAL A 289 5.17 1.38 11.71
CA VAL A 289 5.68 0.61 12.84
C VAL A 289 7.04 0.02 12.47
N PRO A 290 8.15 0.70 12.82
CA PRO A 290 9.48 0.30 12.37
C PRO A 290 9.95 -0.99 13.05
N PHE A 291 10.90 -1.68 12.43
CA PHE A 291 11.52 -2.89 12.98
C PHE A 291 12.15 -2.67 14.36
N SER A 292 12.64 -1.46 14.64
CA SER A 292 13.16 -1.09 15.96
C SER A 292 12.13 -1.23 17.08
N GLU A 293 10.84 -1.12 16.76
CA GLU A 293 9.72 -1.40 17.67
C GLU A 293 9.31 -2.87 17.62
N LYS A 294 9.12 -3.41 16.41
CA LYS A 294 8.68 -4.81 16.22
C LYS A 294 9.62 -5.83 16.88
N LEU A 295 10.93 -5.61 16.82
CA LEU A 295 11.95 -6.47 17.44
C LEU A 295 11.88 -6.49 18.96
N LYS A 296 11.40 -5.41 19.61
CA LYS A 296 11.19 -5.39 21.07
C LYS A 296 10.07 -6.34 21.46
N ALA A 297 9.03 -6.42 20.64
CA ALA A 297 7.87 -7.27 20.89
C ALA A 297 8.13 -8.74 20.56
N ASN A 298 8.93 -9.03 19.53
CA ASN A 298 9.33 -10.37 19.10
C ASN A 298 10.79 -10.40 18.60
N PRO A 299 11.77 -10.79 19.43
CA PRO A 299 13.18 -10.88 19.02
C PRO A 299 13.47 -11.95 17.95
N ALA A 300 12.59 -12.95 17.76
CA ALA A 300 12.78 -13.99 16.73
C ALA A 300 12.78 -13.40 15.32
N LEU A 301 12.11 -12.26 15.13
CA LEU A 301 12.11 -11.47 13.90
C LEU A 301 13.52 -11.16 13.37
N ARG A 302 14.53 -11.06 14.25
CA ARG A 302 15.93 -10.84 13.80
C ARG A 302 16.43 -11.89 12.82
N ARG A 303 15.88 -13.12 12.87
CA ARG A 303 16.23 -14.22 11.97
C ARG A 303 15.85 -13.94 10.50
N LEU A 304 14.88 -13.05 10.27
CA LEU A 304 14.36 -12.71 8.95
C LEU A 304 15.31 -11.80 8.14
N PHE A 305 16.07 -10.91 8.78
CA PHE A 305 16.87 -9.93 8.03
C PHE A 305 18.00 -10.59 7.25
N GLY A 306 18.01 -10.42 5.93
CA GLY A 306 18.99 -11.09 5.05
C GLY A 306 18.78 -12.60 4.92
N ALA A 307 17.62 -13.11 5.34
CA ALA A 307 17.25 -14.49 5.10
C ALA A 307 16.68 -14.64 3.67
N PRO A 308 17.17 -15.58 2.84
CA PRO A 308 16.43 -16.02 1.67
C PRO A 308 15.14 -16.72 2.14
N ASP A 309 14.07 -16.49 1.38
CA ASP A 309 12.77 -17.14 1.53
C ASP A 309 12.74 -18.39 0.65
N VAL A 310 12.58 -19.56 1.28
CA VAL A 310 12.69 -20.86 0.61
C VAL A 310 11.43 -21.67 0.85
N TRP A 311 10.77 -22.03 -0.25
CA TRP A 311 9.64 -22.94 -0.28
C TRP A 311 10.08 -24.35 -0.67
N GLY A 312 9.50 -25.39 -0.06
CA GLY A 312 9.65 -26.77 -0.52
C GLY A 312 11.02 -27.42 -0.28
N GLY A 313 11.85 -26.89 0.63
CA GLY A 313 13.16 -27.49 0.95
C GLY A 313 13.08 -28.89 1.56
N GLY A 314 14.13 -29.70 1.41
CA GLY A 314 14.28 -31.07 1.96
C GLY A 314 14.35 -31.18 3.49
N GLY A 315 13.68 -30.29 4.21
CA GLY A 315 13.62 -30.22 5.66
C GLY A 315 14.99 -30.01 6.31
N VAL A 316 15.25 -30.76 7.38
CA VAL A 316 16.47 -30.58 8.19
C VAL A 316 17.76 -30.88 7.44
N GLN A 317 17.75 -31.82 6.48
CA GLN A 317 18.93 -32.16 5.69
C GLN A 317 19.38 -30.96 4.86
N PHE A 318 18.46 -30.40 4.07
CA PHE A 318 18.72 -29.18 3.29
C PHE A 318 19.20 -28.03 4.19
N ALA A 319 18.54 -27.82 5.33
CA ALA A 319 18.93 -26.77 6.26
C ALA A 319 20.38 -26.94 6.78
N GLN A 320 20.78 -28.18 7.09
CA GLN A 320 22.14 -28.51 7.52
C GLN A 320 23.16 -28.33 6.41
N GLU A 321 22.86 -28.77 5.19
CA GLU A 321 23.72 -28.58 4.01
C GLU A 321 23.92 -27.10 3.71
N ALA A 322 22.83 -26.31 3.69
CA ALA A 322 22.89 -24.86 3.52
C ALA A 322 23.73 -24.20 4.63
N HIS A 323 23.58 -24.66 5.88
CA HIS A 323 24.37 -24.16 7.00
C HIS A 323 25.86 -24.48 6.84
N GLN A 324 26.20 -25.69 6.43
CA GLN A 324 27.58 -26.08 6.14
C GLN A 324 28.18 -25.28 4.98
N ALA A 325 27.37 -24.96 3.96
CA ALA A 325 27.75 -24.12 2.83
C ALA A 325 27.91 -22.62 3.18
N GLY A 326 27.60 -22.21 4.41
CA GLY A 326 27.82 -20.83 4.89
C GLY A 326 26.55 -19.98 4.99
N VAL A 327 25.37 -20.52 4.69
CA VAL A 327 24.11 -19.83 4.94
C VAL A 327 23.89 -19.74 6.46
N ARG A 328 23.57 -18.54 6.96
CA ARG A 328 23.45 -18.26 8.41
C ARG A 328 22.06 -17.83 8.83
N ARG A 329 21.22 -17.45 7.86
CA ARG A 329 19.81 -17.07 8.05
C ARG A 329 19.04 -17.64 6.88
N MET A 330 17.81 -18.05 7.14
CA MET A 330 16.89 -18.60 6.14
C MET A 330 15.49 -18.55 6.72
N LEU A 331 14.53 -18.12 5.91
CA LEU A 331 13.11 -18.33 6.13
C LEU A 331 12.74 -19.59 5.37
N LEU A 332 12.43 -20.66 6.10
CA LEU A 332 12.11 -21.95 5.50
C LEU A 332 10.62 -22.23 5.70
N GLN A 333 9.88 -22.16 4.60
CA GLN A 333 8.44 -22.35 4.55
C GLN A 333 8.12 -23.84 4.41
N GLY A 334 7.24 -24.36 5.27
CA GLY A 334 6.73 -25.72 5.17
C GLY A 334 6.36 -26.35 6.52
N ARG A 335 5.55 -27.40 6.45
CA ARG A 335 5.25 -28.25 7.62
C ARG A 335 6.22 -29.41 7.71
N PHE A 336 7.19 -29.28 8.62
CA PHE A 336 8.13 -30.34 8.99
C PHE A 336 7.69 -31.04 10.28
N SER A 337 8.32 -32.17 10.63
CA SER A 337 8.07 -32.76 11.95
C SER A 337 8.52 -31.82 13.08
N PRO A 338 7.91 -31.88 14.28
CA PRO A 338 8.31 -31.01 15.39
C PRO A 338 9.80 -31.07 15.73
N ASP A 339 10.42 -32.25 15.63
CA ASP A 339 11.86 -32.44 15.84
C ASP A 339 12.71 -31.79 14.75
N GLN A 340 12.28 -31.86 13.49
CA GLN A 340 12.96 -31.17 12.40
C GLN A 340 12.88 -29.66 12.59
N MET A 341 11.71 -29.13 12.94
CA MET A 341 11.54 -27.69 13.18
C MET A 341 12.46 -27.19 14.30
N ARG A 342 12.56 -27.91 15.42
CA ARG A 342 13.51 -27.59 16.50
C ARG A 342 14.95 -27.53 15.98
N LYS A 343 15.41 -28.58 15.29
CA LYS A 343 16.77 -28.63 14.73
C LYS A 343 17.04 -27.49 13.74
N ILE A 344 16.08 -27.16 12.88
CA ILE A 344 16.21 -26.05 11.92
C ILE A 344 16.30 -24.70 12.67
N ASN A 345 15.45 -24.51 13.68
CA ASN A 345 15.50 -23.30 14.51
C ASN A 345 16.81 -23.20 15.31
N ASP A 346 17.38 -24.31 15.76
CA ASP A 346 18.67 -24.35 16.46
C ASP A 346 19.85 -23.94 15.55
N LEU A 347 19.75 -24.15 14.24
CA LEU A 347 20.74 -23.66 13.26
C LEU A 347 20.71 -22.12 13.06
N GLY A 348 19.75 -21.42 13.68
CA GLY A 348 19.56 -19.98 13.52
C GLY A 348 18.54 -19.58 12.45
N TYR A 349 17.89 -20.55 11.81
CA TYR A 349 16.87 -20.29 10.77
C TYR A 349 15.49 -20.01 11.36
N LEU A 350 14.58 -19.53 10.52
CA LEU A 350 13.20 -19.21 10.85
C LEU A 350 12.29 -20.21 10.13
N THR A 351 11.76 -21.20 10.84
CA THR A 351 10.70 -22.05 10.26
C THR A 351 9.37 -21.32 10.26
N SER A 352 8.63 -21.45 9.16
CA SER A 352 7.32 -20.84 8.99
C SER A 352 6.35 -21.82 8.31
N GLU A 353 5.07 -21.73 8.66
CA GLU A 353 4.02 -22.58 8.07
C GLU A 353 3.03 -21.74 7.25
N TYR A 354 2.65 -22.26 6.09
CA TYR A 354 1.56 -21.74 5.26
C TYR A 354 0.21 -21.89 5.95
N ASP A 355 -0.64 -20.88 5.79
CA ASP A 355 -1.99 -20.85 6.31
C ASP A 355 -2.92 -20.06 5.39
N ASN A 356 -4.21 -20.40 5.41
CA ASN A 356 -5.23 -19.73 4.60
C ASN A 356 -6.57 -19.82 5.31
N TYR A 357 -7.24 -18.69 5.52
CA TYR A 357 -8.59 -18.62 6.13
C TYR A 357 -9.68 -18.23 5.15
N THR A 358 -9.32 -17.99 3.90
CA THR A 358 -10.14 -17.39 2.87
C THR A 358 -10.82 -18.45 2.00
N ASP A 359 -10.06 -19.44 1.54
CA ASP A 359 -10.55 -20.41 0.57
C ASP A 359 -10.94 -21.72 1.27
N ILE A 360 -12.20 -22.14 1.10
CA ILE A 360 -12.77 -23.26 1.87
C ILE A 360 -13.42 -24.35 1.00
N LEU A 361 -13.33 -25.57 1.52
CA LEU A 361 -14.09 -26.76 1.10
C LEU A 361 -15.16 -27.10 2.16
N PRO A 362 -16.21 -27.88 1.80
CA PRO A 362 -17.31 -28.13 2.71
C PRO A 362 -16.96 -29.14 3.82
N VAL A 363 -17.51 -28.90 5.02
CA VAL A 363 -17.66 -29.91 6.09
C VAL A 363 -19.12 -30.04 6.51
N ASP A 364 -19.46 -31.14 7.18
CA ASP A 364 -20.80 -31.49 7.64
C ASP A 364 -21.11 -30.99 9.07
N SER A 365 -20.11 -30.58 9.85
CA SER A 365 -20.30 -30.17 11.25
C SER A 365 -19.31 -29.10 11.73
N GLN A 366 -19.70 -28.35 12.77
CA GLN A 366 -18.90 -27.23 13.30
C GLN A 366 -17.57 -27.64 13.94
N ASP A 367 -17.50 -28.85 14.51
CA ASP A 367 -16.28 -29.39 15.11
C ASP A 367 -15.17 -29.60 14.07
N LYS A 368 -15.53 -29.93 12.82
CA LYS A 368 -14.61 -30.13 11.68
C LYS A 368 -14.17 -28.84 10.97
N ILE A 369 -14.67 -27.67 11.37
CA ILE A 369 -14.20 -26.38 10.83
C ILE A 369 -12.73 -26.18 11.20
N ASP A 370 -11.90 -25.91 10.18
CA ASP A 370 -10.47 -25.59 10.28
C ASP A 370 -10.11 -24.45 9.31
N ARG A 371 -8.82 -24.16 9.12
CA ARG A 371 -8.34 -23.11 8.21
C ARG A 371 -8.97 -23.15 6.81
N SER A 372 -9.09 -24.33 6.20
CA SER A 372 -9.49 -24.52 4.79
C SER A 372 -10.84 -25.24 4.61
N HIS A 373 -11.60 -25.44 5.69
CA HIS A 373 -12.91 -26.07 5.64
C HIS A 373 -13.95 -25.32 6.48
N ASP A 374 -15.18 -25.17 5.96
CA ASP A 374 -16.30 -24.58 6.70
C ASP A 374 -17.65 -25.13 6.22
N LEU A 375 -18.73 -24.70 6.89
CA LEU A 375 -20.10 -25.00 6.48
C LEU A 375 -20.47 -24.21 5.22
N ILE A 376 -20.77 -24.92 4.13
CA ILE A 376 -21.18 -24.33 2.85
C ILE A 376 -22.67 -24.64 2.63
N PRO A 377 -23.51 -23.63 2.30
CA PRO A 377 -23.15 -22.26 1.91
C PRO A 377 -23.08 -21.22 3.05
N GLN A 378 -23.33 -21.60 4.30
CA GLN A 378 -23.59 -20.68 5.41
C GLN A 378 -22.42 -19.73 5.69
N SER A 379 -21.18 -20.17 5.52
CA SER A 379 -19.98 -19.38 5.79
C SER A 379 -19.43 -18.67 4.55
N VAL A 380 -20.07 -18.81 3.38
CA VAL A 380 -19.57 -18.29 2.10
C VAL A 380 -20.10 -16.89 1.84
N VAL A 381 -19.27 -15.99 1.28
CA VAL A 381 -19.70 -14.64 0.87
C VAL A 381 -20.93 -14.71 -0.05
N LEU A 382 -21.97 -13.94 0.27
CA LEU A 382 -23.13 -13.71 -0.60
C LEU A 382 -22.91 -12.42 -1.38
N GLN A 383 -22.86 -12.50 -2.70
CA GLN A 383 -22.69 -11.35 -3.58
C GLN A 383 -24.01 -10.58 -3.75
N SER A 384 -23.94 -9.36 -4.26
CA SER A 384 -25.11 -8.51 -4.53
C SER A 384 -26.09 -9.12 -5.54
N ASN A 385 -25.61 -10.01 -6.41
CA ASN A 385 -26.43 -10.75 -7.37
C ASN A 385 -27.12 -12.00 -6.77
N GLY A 386 -26.93 -12.27 -5.47
CA GLY A 386 -27.50 -13.43 -4.78
C GLY A 386 -26.70 -14.72 -4.90
N GLU A 387 -25.57 -14.72 -5.62
CA GLU A 387 -24.71 -15.91 -5.77
C GLU A 387 -23.65 -15.99 -4.67
N ARG A 388 -23.29 -17.23 -4.30
CA ARG A 388 -22.17 -17.49 -3.39
C ARG A 388 -20.84 -17.36 -4.13
N MET A 389 -19.90 -16.61 -3.55
CA MET A 389 -18.64 -16.29 -4.20
C MET A 389 -17.71 -17.50 -4.30
N LYS A 390 -17.29 -17.80 -5.53
CA LYS A 390 -16.25 -18.79 -5.82
C LYS A 390 -14.87 -18.23 -5.48
N ALA A 391 -13.95 -19.12 -5.14
CA ALA A 391 -12.57 -18.80 -4.83
C ALA A 391 -11.61 -19.55 -5.76
N TRP A 392 -10.42 -19.92 -5.26
CA TRP A 392 -9.40 -20.64 -6.02
C TRP A 392 -9.97 -21.85 -6.78
N LEU A 393 -9.57 -21.95 -8.06
CA LEU A 393 -9.85 -23.09 -8.92
C LEU A 393 -8.53 -23.76 -9.24
N THR A 394 -8.41 -25.05 -8.96
CA THR A 394 -7.19 -25.80 -9.27
C THR A 394 -6.92 -25.80 -10.76
N PHE A 395 -5.64 -25.89 -11.14
CA PHE A 395 -5.26 -25.79 -12.56
C PHE A 395 -5.87 -26.91 -13.43
N ASP A 396 -6.04 -28.10 -12.86
CA ASP A 396 -6.72 -29.24 -13.49
C ASP A 396 -8.26 -29.11 -13.51
N LYS A 397 -8.79 -28.03 -12.93
CA LYS A 397 -10.21 -27.67 -12.82
C LYS A 397 -11.07 -28.68 -12.04
N LYS A 398 -10.45 -29.57 -11.26
CA LYS A 398 -11.18 -30.61 -10.50
C LYS A 398 -11.72 -30.11 -9.18
N THR A 399 -11.14 -29.07 -8.60
CA THR A 399 -11.53 -28.56 -7.28
C THR A 399 -11.79 -27.07 -7.32
N GLN A 400 -13.02 -26.70 -6.97
CA GLN A 400 -13.46 -25.33 -6.78
C GLN A 400 -13.59 -25.05 -5.29
N PHE A 401 -12.80 -24.12 -4.78
CA PHE A 401 -12.96 -23.59 -3.42
C PHE A 401 -14.06 -22.52 -3.40
N MET A 402 -14.68 -22.32 -2.24
CA MET A 402 -15.62 -21.22 -2.00
C MET A 402 -14.97 -20.16 -1.11
N LYS A 403 -15.40 -18.90 -1.23
CA LYS A 403 -14.81 -17.79 -0.47
C LYS A 403 -15.47 -17.66 0.90
N ARG A 404 -14.77 -18.02 1.98
CA ARG A 404 -15.23 -17.78 3.36
C ARG A 404 -15.41 -16.28 3.56
N CYS A 405 -16.52 -15.91 4.19
CA CYS A 405 -16.77 -14.53 4.58
C CYS A 405 -15.71 -14.01 5.56
N PRO A 406 -15.06 -12.85 5.29
CA PRO A 406 -14.02 -12.28 6.15
C PRO A 406 -14.42 -12.10 7.63
N ALA A 407 -15.70 -11.84 7.90
CA ALA A 407 -16.24 -11.77 9.26
C ALA A 407 -16.04 -13.06 10.09
N LEU A 408 -15.71 -14.18 9.45
CA LEU A 408 -15.50 -15.48 10.07
C LEU A 408 -14.02 -15.88 10.17
N TRP A 409 -13.08 -15.10 9.61
CA TRP A 409 -11.66 -15.43 9.61
C TRP A 409 -11.08 -15.53 11.02
N LEU A 410 -11.29 -14.52 11.85
CA LEU A 410 -10.72 -14.46 13.20
C LEU A 410 -11.20 -15.62 14.08
N ARG A 411 -12.51 -15.93 14.03
CA ARG A 411 -13.12 -17.07 14.73
C ARG A 411 -12.38 -18.38 14.40
N THR A 412 -12.14 -18.61 13.11
CA THR A 412 -11.50 -19.84 12.65
C THR A 412 -10.02 -19.87 13.04
N ALA A 413 -9.29 -18.76 12.89
CA ALA A 413 -7.89 -18.67 13.30
C ALA A 413 -7.70 -18.92 14.80
N GLN A 414 -8.58 -18.36 15.64
CA GLN A 414 -8.56 -18.58 17.09
C GLN A 414 -8.83 -20.03 17.50
N LYS A 415 -9.53 -20.79 16.66
CA LYS A 415 -9.80 -22.22 16.88
C LYS A 415 -8.65 -23.10 16.38
N ASP A 416 -8.07 -22.77 15.23
CA ASP A 416 -7.10 -23.62 14.53
C ASP A 416 -5.68 -23.40 15.06
N ILE A 417 -5.16 -22.17 15.00
CA ILE A 417 -3.74 -21.87 15.24
C ILE A 417 -3.23 -22.40 16.59
N PRO A 418 -3.93 -22.22 17.73
CA PRO A 418 -3.44 -22.72 19.01
C PRO A 418 -3.24 -24.24 19.06
N LYS A 419 -4.10 -25.01 18.38
CA LYS A 419 -3.97 -26.48 18.32
C LYS A 419 -2.70 -26.89 17.59
N ILE A 420 -2.41 -26.19 16.50
CA ILE A 420 -1.21 -26.45 15.69
C ILE A 420 0.05 -26.04 16.47
N LEU A 421 0.04 -24.87 17.11
CA LEU A 421 1.17 -24.38 17.91
C LEU A 421 1.49 -25.28 19.12
N ALA A 422 0.51 -26.02 19.63
CA ALA A 422 0.74 -27.00 20.68
C ALA A 422 1.61 -28.18 20.22
N GLU A 423 1.65 -28.46 18.91
CA GLU A 423 2.37 -29.59 18.33
C GLU A 423 3.61 -29.15 17.53
N TYR A 424 3.50 -28.07 16.75
CA TYR A 424 4.51 -27.62 15.79
C TYR A 424 5.19 -26.33 16.27
N PRO A 425 6.48 -26.37 16.63
CA PRO A 425 7.21 -25.22 17.18
C PRO A 425 7.80 -24.34 16.06
N PHE A 426 6.99 -23.95 15.08
CA PHE A 426 7.42 -22.96 14.09
C PHE A 426 7.46 -21.57 14.71
N LEU A 427 8.32 -20.71 14.16
CA LEU A 427 8.52 -19.34 14.64
C LEU A 427 7.81 -18.30 13.78
N GLY A 428 7.46 -18.66 12.55
CA GLY A 428 6.75 -17.82 11.60
C GLY A 428 5.43 -18.43 11.12
N ARG A 429 4.56 -17.58 10.57
CA ARG A 429 3.28 -17.98 9.99
C ARG A 429 2.98 -17.11 8.79
N PHE A 430 2.76 -17.73 7.64
CA PHE A 430 2.40 -17.04 6.41
C PHE A 430 0.89 -17.12 6.20
N ILE A 431 0.23 -15.97 6.13
CA ILE A 431 -1.23 -15.87 5.95
C ILE A 431 -1.55 -15.50 4.51
N ASP A 432 -1.91 -16.51 3.73
CA ASP A 432 -2.42 -16.41 2.37
C ASP A 432 -3.94 -16.26 2.39
N VAL A 433 -4.66 -15.66 1.45
CA VAL A 433 -4.37 -14.71 0.37
C VAL A 433 -4.71 -13.27 0.81
N THR A 434 -4.90 -13.09 2.13
CA THR A 434 -5.63 -11.98 2.76
C THR A 434 -5.15 -10.60 2.31
N THR A 435 -3.85 -10.45 2.05
CA THR A 435 -3.21 -9.19 1.66
C THR A 435 -3.05 -9.02 0.14
N ALA A 436 -3.35 -10.03 -0.67
CA ALA A 436 -3.25 -10.00 -2.14
C ALA A 436 -4.59 -9.85 -2.87
N GLU A 437 -5.69 -10.23 -2.22
CA GLU A 437 -7.04 -10.11 -2.79
C GLU A 437 -7.63 -8.70 -2.63
N ASP A 438 -8.46 -8.31 -3.60
CA ASP A 438 -9.17 -7.03 -3.54
C ASP A 438 -10.24 -7.01 -2.43
N LEU A 439 -10.76 -5.84 -2.11
CA LEU A 439 -11.87 -5.70 -1.18
C LEU A 439 -13.22 -5.99 -1.85
N TYR A 440 -14.08 -6.74 -1.17
CA TYR A 440 -15.41 -7.09 -1.62
C TYR A 440 -16.40 -7.05 -0.44
N GLU A 441 -17.68 -7.13 -0.77
CA GLU A 441 -18.80 -7.03 0.18
C GLU A 441 -19.46 -8.39 0.39
N CYS A 442 -20.14 -8.56 1.52
CA CYS A 442 -21.03 -9.69 1.79
C CYS A 442 -22.44 -9.17 2.11
N TYR A 443 -23.43 -9.69 1.40
CA TYR A 443 -24.85 -9.35 1.54
C TYR A 443 -25.63 -10.36 2.39
N ASP A 444 -24.96 -11.39 2.95
CA ASP A 444 -25.62 -12.37 3.81
C ASP A 444 -26.04 -11.71 5.13
N PRO A 445 -27.31 -11.77 5.56
CA PRO A 445 -27.76 -11.14 6.79
C PRO A 445 -27.02 -11.60 8.05
N ALA A 446 -26.49 -12.83 8.07
CA ALA A 446 -25.78 -13.38 9.24
C ALA A 446 -24.34 -12.85 9.38
N HIS A 447 -23.72 -12.39 8.29
CA HIS A 447 -22.34 -11.91 8.27
C HIS A 447 -22.14 -10.81 7.22
N ARG A 448 -23.09 -9.86 7.19
CA ARG A 448 -23.09 -8.72 6.27
C ARG A 448 -21.88 -7.84 6.52
N LEU A 449 -21.16 -7.47 5.46
CA LEU A 449 -20.00 -6.59 5.58
C LEU A 449 -19.76 -5.74 4.32
N THR A 450 -19.28 -4.53 4.55
CA THR A 450 -18.77 -3.57 3.55
C THR A 450 -17.30 -3.87 3.19
N ARG A 451 -16.78 -3.26 2.12
CA ARG A 451 -15.34 -3.32 1.77
C ARG A 451 -14.45 -2.84 2.92
N THR A 452 -14.81 -1.75 3.58
CA THR A 452 -14.08 -1.25 4.77
C THR A 452 -14.06 -2.24 5.91
N GLN A 453 -15.18 -2.91 6.18
CA GLN A 453 -15.24 -3.96 7.21
C GLN A 453 -14.43 -5.20 6.83
N LYS A 454 -14.38 -5.60 5.55
CA LYS A 454 -13.44 -6.65 5.11
C LYS A 454 -12.00 -6.29 5.44
N ARG A 455 -11.57 -5.05 5.12
CA ARG A 455 -10.21 -4.58 5.44
C ARG A 455 -9.93 -4.70 6.93
N GLN A 456 -10.88 -4.28 7.77
CA GLN A 456 -10.77 -4.40 9.23
C GLN A 456 -10.64 -5.87 9.68
N CYS A 457 -11.42 -6.81 9.13
CA CYS A 457 -11.27 -8.24 9.42
C CYS A 457 -9.86 -8.77 9.07
N GLY A 458 -9.26 -8.28 7.98
CA GLY A 458 -7.88 -8.60 7.62
C GLY A 458 -6.87 -8.09 8.65
N GLN A 459 -7.04 -6.85 9.11
CA GLN A 459 -6.20 -6.25 10.17
C GLN A 459 -6.34 -7.03 11.48
N GLU A 460 -7.56 -7.39 11.88
CA GLU A 460 -7.85 -8.15 13.09
C GLU A 460 -7.24 -9.56 13.06
N LEU A 461 -7.36 -10.26 11.92
CA LEU A 461 -6.72 -11.56 11.72
C LEU A 461 -5.20 -11.46 11.92
N LEU A 462 -4.54 -10.55 11.20
CA LEU A 462 -3.08 -10.40 11.25
C LEU A 462 -2.61 -9.93 12.64
N ALA A 463 -3.35 -9.02 13.28
CA ALA A 463 -3.08 -8.60 14.64
C ALA A 463 -3.17 -9.76 15.64
N TYR A 464 -4.16 -10.65 15.48
CA TYR A 464 -4.27 -11.86 16.29
C TYR A 464 -3.07 -12.80 16.07
N VAL A 465 -2.70 -13.12 14.83
CA VAL A 465 -1.54 -13.98 14.55
C VAL A 465 -0.26 -13.40 15.15
N ARG A 466 -0.06 -12.09 15.03
CA ARG A 466 1.06 -11.37 15.64
C ARG A 466 1.06 -11.47 17.17
N SER A 467 -0.12 -11.43 17.80
CA SER A 467 -0.25 -11.53 19.26
C SER A 467 0.29 -12.86 19.82
N LEU A 468 0.33 -13.90 18.98
CA LEU A 468 0.89 -15.22 19.31
C LEU A 468 2.44 -15.26 19.27
N LYS A 469 3.10 -14.11 19.10
CA LYS A 469 4.57 -13.96 19.05
C LYS A 469 5.23 -14.70 17.88
N LEU A 470 4.50 -14.82 16.77
CA LEU A 470 5.01 -15.35 15.51
C LEU A 470 5.60 -14.22 14.66
N VAL A 471 6.55 -14.57 13.77
CA VAL A 471 6.96 -13.73 12.66
C VAL A 471 5.91 -13.87 11.55
N VAL A 472 5.17 -12.81 11.26
CA VAL A 472 3.98 -12.90 10.40
C VAL A 472 4.31 -12.52 8.97
N GLY A 473 3.95 -13.39 8.02
CA GLY A 473 4.02 -13.15 6.58
C GLY A 473 2.64 -12.99 5.96
N GLY A 474 2.57 -12.31 4.82
CA GLY A 474 1.38 -12.26 3.97
C GLY A 474 1.72 -12.34 2.48
N GLU A 475 0.76 -12.79 1.69
CA GLU A 475 0.85 -12.75 0.22
C GLU A 475 0.63 -11.30 -0.26
N HIS A 476 1.61 -10.73 -0.95
CA HIS A 476 1.59 -9.37 -1.48
C HIS A 476 1.47 -8.24 -0.43
N GLY A 477 2.07 -7.09 -0.74
CA GLY A 477 2.10 -5.93 0.14
C GLY A 477 0.88 -5.04 -0.02
N ILE A 478 0.29 -4.67 1.11
CA ILE A 478 -0.82 -3.71 1.16
C ILE A 478 -0.71 -2.86 2.43
N TRP A 479 -0.87 -1.54 2.29
CA TRP A 479 -0.56 -0.56 3.32
C TRP A 479 -1.21 -0.84 4.69
N TRP A 480 -2.46 -1.32 4.71
CA TRP A 480 -3.22 -1.51 5.95
C TRP A 480 -2.73 -2.70 6.78
N ALA A 481 -1.94 -3.61 6.18
CA ALA A 481 -1.38 -4.77 6.85
C ALA A 481 0.01 -4.51 7.45
N VAL A 482 0.70 -3.43 7.04
CA VAL A 482 2.09 -3.11 7.46
C VAL A 482 2.30 -3.13 8.97
N PRO A 483 1.38 -2.62 9.83
CA PRO A 483 1.57 -2.69 11.28
C PRO A 483 1.58 -4.12 11.85
N HIS A 484 0.98 -5.06 11.13
CA HIS A 484 0.66 -6.40 11.63
C HIS A 484 1.57 -7.51 11.07
N VAL A 485 2.20 -7.28 9.92
CA VAL A 485 3.11 -8.24 9.28
C VAL A 485 4.58 -7.86 9.47
N ASP A 486 5.47 -8.82 9.25
CA ASP A 486 6.92 -8.66 9.31
C ASP A 486 7.59 -8.86 7.94
N TYR A 487 6.97 -9.63 7.05
CA TYR A 487 7.36 -9.72 5.65
C TYR A 487 6.15 -9.87 4.70
N PHE A 488 6.38 -9.55 3.44
CA PHE A 488 5.47 -9.84 2.33
C PHE A 488 6.17 -10.63 1.25
N GLU A 489 5.50 -11.66 0.75
CA GLU A 489 5.92 -12.39 -0.43
C GLU A 489 5.41 -11.69 -1.70
N GLY A 490 6.27 -11.59 -2.72
CA GLY A 490 5.91 -11.07 -4.05
C GLY A 490 6.30 -9.63 -4.32
N MET A 491 6.61 -8.83 -3.31
CA MET A 491 6.89 -7.40 -3.51
C MET A 491 8.18 -7.12 -4.28
N MET A 492 9.13 -8.06 -4.34
CA MET A 492 10.33 -7.95 -5.17
C MET A 492 10.09 -8.28 -6.65
N SER A 493 9.00 -8.97 -6.98
CA SER A 493 8.57 -9.20 -8.35
C SER A 493 8.01 -7.89 -8.97
N GLY A 494 7.70 -7.90 -10.26
CA GLY A 494 7.04 -6.76 -10.92
C GLY A 494 5.64 -7.06 -11.45
N GLY A 495 5.11 -8.25 -11.19
CA GLY A 495 3.89 -8.73 -11.83
C GLY A 495 4.08 -8.95 -13.33
N TYR A 496 3.01 -8.76 -14.11
CA TYR A 496 3.00 -8.95 -15.57
C TYR A 496 3.49 -10.34 -16.03
N TYR A 497 3.35 -11.35 -15.18
CA TYR A 497 3.80 -12.72 -15.48
C TYR A 497 3.20 -13.22 -16.80
N SER A 498 4.04 -13.82 -17.64
CA SER A 498 3.62 -14.43 -18.91
C SER A 498 3.28 -15.92 -18.77
N TRP A 499 3.22 -16.43 -17.54
CA TRP A 499 2.96 -17.82 -17.16
C TRP A 499 2.04 -17.88 -15.94
N PRO A 500 1.52 -19.07 -15.56
CA PRO A 500 0.65 -19.25 -14.40
C PRO A 500 1.49 -19.26 -13.10
N ALA A 501 2.10 -18.12 -12.76
CA ALA A 501 3.01 -17.97 -11.62
C ALA A 501 2.41 -18.50 -10.31
N GLY A 502 1.14 -18.18 -10.02
CA GLY A 502 0.44 -18.66 -8.82
C GLY A 502 0.14 -20.16 -8.79
N HIS A 503 0.29 -20.87 -9.91
CA HIS A 503 0.19 -22.33 -9.97
C HIS A 503 1.55 -23.02 -10.01
N LEU A 504 2.65 -22.28 -9.85
CA LEU A 504 4.02 -22.80 -9.90
C LEU A 504 4.32 -23.57 -11.21
N ILE A 505 3.81 -23.06 -12.33
CA ILE A 505 4.08 -23.61 -13.66
C ILE A 505 5.11 -22.71 -14.36
N PRO A 506 6.39 -23.10 -14.40
CA PRO A 506 7.42 -22.31 -15.07
C PRO A 506 7.30 -22.40 -16.59
N PRO A 507 7.57 -21.29 -17.31
CA PRO A 507 7.71 -21.33 -18.75
C PRO A 507 9.00 -22.06 -19.16
N LYS A 508 8.97 -22.71 -20.31
CA LYS A 508 10.12 -23.40 -20.92
C LYS A 508 10.82 -22.54 -21.97
N SER A 509 10.13 -21.54 -22.51
CA SER A 509 10.67 -20.54 -23.43
C SER A 509 9.89 -19.23 -23.32
N LYS A 510 10.45 -18.14 -23.86
CA LYS A 510 9.78 -16.83 -23.92
C LYS A 510 8.51 -16.82 -24.80
N ASP A 511 8.40 -17.76 -25.73
CA ASP A 511 7.27 -17.85 -26.67
C ASP A 511 6.12 -18.72 -26.15
N GLU A 512 6.30 -19.41 -25.02
CA GLU A 512 5.27 -20.28 -24.46
C GLU A 512 4.07 -19.47 -23.98
N THR A 513 2.89 -19.82 -24.48
CA THR A 513 1.64 -19.13 -24.12
C THR A 513 0.80 -19.99 -23.18
N PHE A 514 0.21 -19.33 -22.18
CA PHE A 514 -0.63 -20.00 -21.20
C PHE A 514 -2.05 -19.45 -21.19
N THR A 515 -2.97 -20.29 -20.75
CA THR A 515 -4.36 -19.92 -20.46
C THR A 515 -4.62 -20.24 -19.00
N SER A 516 -5.17 -19.28 -18.27
CA SER A 516 -5.57 -19.46 -16.87
C SER A 516 -6.64 -20.56 -16.74
N PRO A 517 -6.86 -21.13 -15.53
CA PRO A 517 -7.92 -22.10 -15.31
C PRO A 517 -9.32 -21.59 -15.70
N HIS A 518 -9.52 -20.28 -15.63
CA HIS A 518 -10.75 -19.58 -16.00
C HIS A 518 -10.91 -19.30 -17.50
N GLY A 519 -9.93 -19.68 -18.34
CA GLY A 519 -10.02 -19.55 -19.80
C GLY A 519 -9.46 -18.23 -20.36
N HIS A 520 -8.93 -17.35 -19.52
CA HIS A 520 -8.27 -16.11 -19.99
C HIS A 520 -6.83 -16.41 -20.42
N LYS A 521 -6.44 -15.92 -21.60
CA LYS A 521 -5.05 -15.93 -22.06
C LYS A 521 -4.19 -15.09 -21.12
N ILE A 522 -3.06 -15.64 -20.68
CA ILE A 522 -2.06 -14.93 -19.86
C ILE A 522 -1.21 -14.04 -20.80
N GLY A 523 -0.69 -12.93 -20.28
CA GLY A 523 0.11 -11.96 -21.04
C GLY A 523 1.34 -12.59 -21.71
N GLY A 524 1.93 -11.89 -22.68
CA GLY A 524 3.15 -12.33 -23.36
C GLY A 524 4.42 -11.86 -22.66
N TRP A 525 5.56 -12.46 -23.01
CA TRP A 525 6.87 -12.16 -22.45
C TRP A 525 7.26 -10.68 -22.54
N GLU A 526 6.94 -9.99 -23.64
CA GLU A 526 7.25 -8.56 -23.81
C GLU A 526 6.70 -7.67 -22.67
N GLY A 527 5.50 -8.01 -22.18
CA GLY A 527 4.89 -7.33 -21.04
C GLY A 527 5.67 -7.57 -19.75
N TYR A 528 6.08 -8.82 -19.50
CA TYR A 528 6.93 -9.17 -18.37
C TYR A 528 8.32 -8.51 -18.46
N GLU A 529 8.94 -8.53 -19.63
CA GLU A 529 10.27 -7.95 -19.85
C GLU A 529 10.28 -6.43 -19.62
N THR A 530 9.22 -5.75 -20.03
CA THR A 530 9.09 -4.29 -19.89
C THR A 530 8.66 -3.86 -18.49
N TRP A 531 7.65 -4.53 -17.93
CA TRP A 531 6.96 -4.09 -16.71
C TRP A 531 7.27 -5.00 -15.50
N GLY A 532 7.41 -6.31 -15.71
CA GLY A 532 7.73 -7.28 -14.65
C GLY A 532 9.19 -7.20 -14.16
N ILE A 533 10.15 -7.61 -14.99
CA ILE A 533 11.58 -7.59 -14.64
C ILE A 533 12.29 -6.29 -15.08
N GLY A 534 11.68 -5.51 -15.97
CA GLY A 534 12.24 -4.31 -16.59
C GLY A 534 12.53 -3.16 -15.61
N HIS A 535 13.78 -3.09 -15.12
CA HIS A 535 14.22 -2.11 -14.12
C HIS A 535 14.01 -0.62 -14.51
N ARG A 536 13.91 -0.30 -15.82
CA ARG A 536 13.73 1.08 -16.30
C ARG A 536 12.39 1.69 -15.92
N CYS A 537 11.35 0.86 -15.80
CA CYS A 537 9.98 1.28 -15.52
C CYS A 537 9.57 1.04 -14.07
N ARG A 538 10.41 0.34 -13.29
CA ARG A 538 10.15 0.03 -11.89
C ARG A 538 10.71 1.12 -11.00
N ALA A 539 9.97 1.47 -9.96
CA ALA A 539 10.46 2.34 -8.90
C ALA A 539 10.18 1.68 -7.55
N PRO A 540 11.08 1.81 -6.56
CA PRO A 540 10.91 1.22 -5.24
C PRO A 540 9.97 2.09 -4.39
N LEU A 541 8.77 2.41 -4.89
CA LEU A 541 7.81 3.30 -4.22
C LEU A 541 7.43 2.74 -2.85
N TRP A 542 7.20 1.42 -2.76
CA TRP A 542 6.96 0.73 -1.51
C TRP A 542 8.13 0.86 -0.53
N GLU A 543 9.36 0.52 -0.93
CA GLU A 543 10.53 0.65 -0.05
C GLU A 543 10.78 2.09 0.41
N LEU A 544 10.56 3.07 -0.46
CA LEU A 544 10.68 4.49 -0.08
C LEU A 544 9.76 4.87 1.08
N VAL A 545 8.70 4.11 1.32
CA VAL A 545 7.70 4.33 2.36
C VAL A 545 7.82 3.35 3.53
N PHE A 546 8.08 2.07 3.30
CA PHE A 546 7.94 1.01 4.31
C PHE A 546 9.19 0.13 4.52
N HIS A 547 10.34 0.45 3.91
CA HIS A 547 11.56 -0.37 3.99
C HIS A 547 12.00 -0.72 5.43
N ASP A 548 11.82 0.20 6.36
CA ASP A 548 12.17 0.00 7.77
C ASP A 548 11.04 -0.64 8.61
N CYS A 549 9.94 -1.04 7.98
CA CYS A 549 8.74 -1.57 8.64
C CYS A 549 8.48 -3.04 8.29
N VAL A 550 8.78 -3.48 7.07
CA VAL A 550 8.42 -4.83 6.56
C VAL A 550 9.43 -5.30 5.51
N VAL A 551 9.76 -6.59 5.52
CA VAL A 551 10.69 -7.19 4.56
C VAL A 551 9.91 -7.61 3.31
N THR A 552 10.45 -7.41 2.14
CA THR A 552 9.86 -7.88 0.88
C THR A 552 10.65 -9.05 0.32
N THR A 553 9.96 -10.08 -0.18
CA THR A 553 10.58 -11.24 -0.87
C THR A 553 10.03 -11.37 -2.30
N TRP A 554 10.62 -12.27 -3.09
CA TRP A 554 10.13 -12.63 -4.43
C TRP A 554 8.82 -13.39 -4.36
N TYR A 555 8.03 -13.36 -5.42
CA TYR A 555 6.86 -14.23 -5.52
C TYR A 555 7.33 -15.66 -5.77
N TRP A 556 6.73 -16.68 -5.14
CA TRP A 556 7.11 -18.09 -5.34
C TRP A 556 7.12 -18.54 -6.80
N GLY A 557 6.32 -17.87 -7.63
CA GLY A 557 6.15 -18.18 -9.05
C GLY A 557 6.98 -17.27 -9.96
N ASP A 558 7.89 -16.48 -9.41
CA ASP A 558 8.77 -15.54 -10.10
C ASP A 558 10.08 -15.37 -9.29
N ALA A 559 10.52 -16.45 -8.64
CA ALA A 559 11.75 -16.48 -7.86
C ALA A 559 13.00 -16.53 -8.76
N ASN A 560 14.16 -16.30 -8.15
CA ASN A 560 15.46 -16.20 -8.84
C ASN A 560 15.89 -17.42 -9.64
N ASP A 561 15.23 -18.58 -9.51
CA ASP A 561 15.51 -19.82 -10.24
C ASP A 561 14.36 -20.25 -11.17
N PHE A 562 13.24 -19.51 -11.16
CA PHE A 562 12.01 -19.91 -11.81
C PHE A 562 12.08 -19.85 -13.34
N LEU A 563 12.98 -19.02 -13.89
CA LEU A 563 13.13 -18.78 -15.32
C LEU A 563 14.42 -19.37 -15.90
N LEU A 564 15.11 -20.27 -15.18
CA LEU A 564 16.38 -20.86 -15.62
C LEU A 564 16.32 -21.49 -17.02
N GLN A 565 15.16 -22.06 -17.39
CA GLN A 565 14.97 -22.66 -18.70
C GLN A 565 14.57 -21.62 -19.76
N ALA A 566 13.62 -20.74 -19.45
CA ALA A 566 13.04 -19.82 -20.43
C ALA A 566 13.92 -18.59 -20.72
N ALA A 567 14.65 -18.11 -19.72
CA ALA A 567 15.45 -16.89 -19.77
C ALA A 567 16.60 -16.92 -18.75
N PRO A 568 17.59 -17.83 -18.90
CA PRO A 568 18.74 -17.93 -17.99
C PRO A 568 19.52 -16.61 -17.85
N GLU A 569 19.44 -15.71 -18.83
CA GLU A 569 20.09 -14.41 -18.78
C GLU A 569 19.51 -13.42 -17.75
N VAL A 570 18.28 -13.67 -17.25
CA VAL A 570 17.66 -12.85 -16.17
C VAL A 570 17.61 -13.58 -14.82
N THR A 571 18.17 -14.79 -14.76
CA THR A 571 18.07 -15.73 -13.64
C THR A 571 19.46 -16.38 -13.47
N PRO A 572 20.41 -15.67 -12.84
CA PRO A 572 21.81 -16.06 -12.78
C PRO A 572 22.14 -17.15 -11.75
#